data_AF-A0A2T9XVY0-F1
#
_entry.id   AF-A0A2T9XVY0-F1
#
_cell.length_a   1.000
_cell.length_b   1.000
_cell.length_c   1.000
_cell.angle_alpha   90.00
_cell.angle_beta   90.00
_cell.angle_gamma   90.00
#
_symmetry.space_group_name_H-M   'P 1'
#
loop_
_entity.id
_entity.type
_entity.pdbx_description
1 polymer ?
#
loop_
_entity_poly.entity_id
_entity_poly.type
_entity_poly.pdbx_seq_one_letter_code
_entity_poly.pdbx_strand_id
1 'polypeptide(L)'
;MSTPRTHPHARPAGGAEIRSLTVLPACRDDVELHTADGLTLVGELARPLGADGGPARPAATLVTLHPLPTHGGFMDSHVLRKASWRLPALADLAVLRFNTRGTASPRGTSEGTFDGGDAERFDVHAAIEFAEFHDLPRRWLVGWSFGTELALMHGRDPGIEGAILLSPPLHRATDADLDAWDAFGKPLVVLVPELDDYLRPEQARARFARVRHAEVIGVDGAKHLWVGEPAVRRVLDEIVGHVLPGHPLPLPTHWSGTVTDPAEESA
;
A
#
# COMPACT_ATOMS: atom_id res chain seq x y z
N MET A 1 -23.89 50.52 -33.09
CA MET A 1 -22.87 49.52 -32.69
C MET A 1 -23.24 49.04 -31.29
N SER A 2 -24.03 47.98 -31.18
CA SER A 2 -24.36 47.35 -29.90
C SER A 2 -23.61 46.03 -29.81
N THR A 3 -22.66 45.95 -28.89
CA THR A 3 -21.94 44.74 -28.55
C THR A 3 -22.85 43.78 -27.78
N PRO A 4 -22.87 42.48 -28.10
CA PRO A 4 -23.64 41.51 -27.33
C PRO A 4 -22.92 41.19 -26.01
N ARG A 5 -23.69 41.16 -24.92
CA ARG A 5 -23.24 40.62 -23.63
C ARG A 5 -23.05 39.11 -23.78
N THR A 6 -21.80 38.66 -23.69
CA THR A 6 -21.47 37.25 -23.50
C THR A 6 -21.88 36.83 -22.09
N HIS A 7 -22.83 35.90 -22.01
CA HIS A 7 -23.11 35.16 -20.77
C HIS A 7 -21.85 34.42 -20.34
N PRO A 8 -21.52 34.39 -19.03
CA PRO A 8 -20.43 33.54 -18.56
C PRO A 8 -20.84 32.08 -18.78
N HIS A 9 -19.97 31.34 -19.48
CA HIS A 9 -20.04 29.89 -19.62
C HIS A 9 -20.28 29.27 -18.23
N ALA A 10 -21.34 28.48 -18.11
CA ALA A 10 -21.50 27.56 -17.00
C ALA A 10 -20.25 26.65 -16.94
N ARG A 11 -19.52 26.69 -15.81
CA ARG A 11 -18.47 25.70 -15.53
C ARG A 11 -19.13 24.33 -15.52
N PRO A 12 -18.57 23.31 -16.18
CA PRO A 12 -19.07 21.96 -15.99
C PRO A 12 -18.93 21.59 -14.51
N ALA A 13 -19.95 20.95 -13.96
CA ALA A 13 -19.88 20.26 -12.68
C ALA A 13 -18.90 19.09 -12.81
N GLY A 14 -17.60 19.37 -12.80
CA GLY A 14 -16.54 18.40 -13.00
C GLY A 14 -15.55 18.48 -11.87
N GLY A 15 -15.43 17.39 -11.09
CA GLY A 15 -14.46 17.25 -10.02
C GLY A 15 -13.01 17.43 -10.51
N ALA A 16 -12.08 17.64 -9.58
CA ALA A 16 -10.66 17.75 -9.90
C ALA A 16 -10.10 16.41 -10.38
N GLU A 17 -9.32 16.42 -11.46
CA GLU A 17 -8.61 15.23 -11.96
C GLU A 17 -7.60 14.74 -10.90
N ILE A 18 -7.61 13.43 -10.62
CA ILE A 18 -6.65 12.79 -9.72
C ILE A 18 -5.35 12.54 -10.46
N ARG A 19 -4.32 13.33 -10.12
CA ARG A 19 -2.98 13.30 -10.70
C ARG A 19 -1.98 12.67 -9.73
N SER A 20 -0.72 12.55 -10.18
CA SER A 20 0.35 11.88 -9.42
C SER A 20 0.57 12.44 -8.01
N LEU A 21 0.33 13.73 -7.78
CA LEU A 21 0.52 14.39 -6.48
C LEU A 21 -0.80 14.73 -5.77
N THR A 22 -1.93 14.21 -6.25
CA THR A 22 -3.22 14.47 -5.62
C THR A 22 -3.30 13.75 -4.26
N VAL A 23 -3.48 14.54 -3.20
CA VAL A 23 -3.77 14.07 -1.84
C VAL A 23 -5.26 14.27 -1.57
N LEU A 24 -5.98 13.18 -1.36
CA LEU A 24 -7.41 13.22 -1.07
C LEU A 24 -7.66 13.31 0.45
N PRO A 25 -8.85 13.79 0.86
CA PRO A 25 -9.21 13.93 2.27
C PRO A 25 -9.04 12.62 3.05
N ALA A 26 -8.34 12.70 4.19
CA ALA A 26 -8.16 11.62 5.14
C ALA A 26 -7.69 12.21 6.48
N CYS A 27 -7.92 11.51 7.58
CA CYS A 27 -7.20 11.77 8.83
C CYS A 27 -5.83 11.09 8.77
N ARG A 28 -4.75 11.84 8.95
CA ARG A 28 -3.38 11.32 8.89
C ARG A 28 -2.69 11.63 10.21
N ASP A 29 -2.17 10.59 10.85
CA ASP A 29 -1.45 10.69 12.11
C ASP A 29 -0.06 10.09 11.91
N ASP A 30 0.97 10.81 12.35
CA ASP A 30 2.28 10.20 12.57
C ASP A 30 2.18 9.23 13.74
N VAL A 31 2.74 8.04 13.57
CA VAL A 31 2.65 6.96 14.55
C VAL A 31 4.03 6.38 14.83
N GLU A 32 4.18 5.84 16.04
CA GLU A 32 5.34 5.07 16.45
C GLU A 32 4.92 3.63 16.69
N LEU A 33 5.71 2.69 16.17
CA LEU A 33 5.53 1.25 16.39
C LEU A 33 6.65 0.78 17.31
N HIS A 34 6.29 0.10 18.39
CA HIS A 34 7.27 -0.45 19.33
C HIS A 34 7.42 -1.95 19.10
N THR A 35 8.64 -2.36 18.78
CA THR A 35 8.97 -3.75 18.48
C THR A 35 9.26 -4.55 19.75
N ALA A 36 9.06 -5.87 19.69
CA ALA A 36 9.35 -6.76 20.81
C ALA A 36 10.84 -6.82 21.18
N ASP A 37 11.75 -6.45 20.27
CA ASP A 37 13.18 -6.31 20.54
C ASP A 37 13.59 -4.88 20.99
N GLY A 38 12.62 -4.00 21.27
CA GLY A 38 12.83 -2.74 21.97
C GLY A 38 13.17 -1.54 21.10
N LEU A 39 12.96 -1.63 19.78
CA LEU A 39 13.11 -0.51 18.84
C LEU A 39 11.79 0.24 18.64
N THR A 40 11.91 1.54 18.39
CA THR A 40 10.82 2.40 17.92
C THR A 40 10.96 2.65 16.43
N LEU A 41 9.89 2.36 15.68
CA LEU A 41 9.81 2.56 14.24
C LEU A 41 8.86 3.71 13.92
N VAL A 42 9.23 4.54 12.95
CA VAL A 42 8.41 5.68 12.51
C VAL A 42 7.40 5.24 11.44
N GLY A 43 6.19 5.79 11.49
CA GLY A 43 5.13 5.50 10.53
C GLY A 43 4.09 6.59 10.39
N GLU A 44 3.12 6.34 9.52
CA GLU A 44 1.92 7.14 9.28
C GLU A 44 0.71 6.21 9.20
N LEU A 45 -0.38 6.57 9.88
CA LEU A 45 -1.69 5.97 9.71
C LEU A 45 -2.63 6.96 9.00
N ALA A 46 -3.06 6.61 7.79
CA ALA A 46 -4.10 7.34 7.07
C ALA A 46 -5.45 6.62 7.20
N ARG A 47 -6.50 7.34 7.62
CA ARG A 47 -7.86 6.84 7.84
C ARG A 47 -8.90 7.64 7.06
N PRO A 48 -10.01 7.02 6.63
CA PRO A 48 -11.10 7.74 5.98
C PRO A 48 -11.63 8.86 6.88
N LEU A 49 -12.09 9.95 6.28
CA LEU A 49 -12.66 11.10 6.99
C LEU A 49 -14.14 10.86 7.30
N GLY A 50 -14.54 11.04 8.55
CA GLY A 50 -15.91 11.00 9.01
C GLY A 50 -16.67 12.28 8.72
N ALA A 51 -18.00 12.23 8.88
CA ALA A 51 -18.87 13.39 8.64
C ALA A 51 -18.60 14.57 9.59
N ASP A 52 -18.00 14.29 10.76
CA ASP A 52 -17.59 15.27 11.76
C ASP A 52 -16.15 15.79 11.56
N GLY A 53 -15.45 15.33 10.51
CA GLY A 53 -14.05 15.66 10.24
C GLY A 53 -13.05 14.85 11.06
N GLY A 54 -13.50 13.91 11.91
CA GLY A 54 -12.64 12.96 12.61
C GLY A 54 -12.39 11.68 11.80
N PRO A 55 -11.60 10.72 12.32
CA PRO A 55 -11.37 9.45 11.64
C PRO A 55 -12.63 8.59 11.65
N ALA A 56 -13.09 8.18 10.46
CA ALA A 56 -14.15 7.19 10.32
C ALA A 56 -13.59 5.76 10.44
N ARG A 57 -14.47 4.82 10.80
CA ARG A 57 -14.12 3.39 10.80
C ARG A 57 -13.90 2.92 9.35
N PRO A 58 -12.70 2.43 8.99
CA PRO A 58 -12.43 1.98 7.65
C PRO A 58 -13.12 0.63 7.35
N ALA A 59 -13.31 0.34 6.07
CA ALA A 59 -13.84 -0.94 5.59
C ALA A 59 -12.83 -2.10 5.72
N ALA A 60 -11.54 -1.78 5.58
CA ALA A 60 -10.40 -2.67 5.80
C ALA A 60 -9.10 -1.84 5.97
N THR A 61 -8.00 -2.50 6.32
CA THR A 61 -6.72 -1.85 6.59
C THR A 61 -5.60 -2.47 5.79
N LEU A 62 -4.80 -1.64 5.12
CA LEU A 62 -3.57 -2.05 4.45
C LEU A 62 -2.39 -1.77 5.39
N VAL A 63 -1.65 -2.82 5.75
CA VAL A 63 -0.36 -2.70 6.43
C VAL A 63 0.73 -2.84 5.38
N THR A 64 1.44 -1.77 5.08
CA THR A 64 2.35 -1.73 3.93
C THR A 64 3.79 -2.05 4.31
N LEU A 65 4.47 -2.84 3.48
CA LEU A 65 5.88 -3.21 3.63
C LEU A 65 6.65 -2.68 2.42
N HIS A 66 7.58 -1.75 2.68
CA HIS A 66 8.25 -0.98 1.63
C HIS A 66 9.34 -1.77 0.87
N PRO A 67 9.76 -1.31 -0.33
CA PRO A 67 10.89 -1.88 -1.04
C PRO A 67 12.22 -1.68 -0.31
N LEU A 68 13.28 -2.31 -0.83
CA LEU A 68 14.56 -2.48 -0.14
C LEU A 68 15.19 -1.14 0.34
N PRO A 69 15.42 -0.94 1.65
CA PRO A 69 15.95 0.32 2.17
C PRO A 69 17.29 0.73 1.59
N THR A 70 18.20 -0.22 1.39
CA THR A 70 19.54 0.04 0.84
C THR A 70 19.55 0.56 -0.60
N HIS A 71 18.41 0.48 -1.29
CA HIS A 71 18.22 1.02 -2.65
C HIS A 71 17.24 2.18 -2.68
N GLY A 72 17.05 2.87 -1.55
CA GLY A 72 16.19 4.05 -1.43
C GLY A 72 14.70 3.72 -1.27
N GLY A 73 14.36 2.50 -0.85
CA GLY A 73 13.00 2.14 -0.47
C GLY A 73 12.65 2.60 0.94
N PHE A 74 11.47 3.18 1.11
CA PHE A 74 10.94 3.62 2.41
C PHE A 74 9.41 3.70 2.34
N MET A 75 8.74 4.00 3.45
CA MET A 75 7.28 4.00 3.53
C MET A 75 6.55 4.93 2.54
N ASP A 76 7.25 5.93 2.01
CA ASP A 76 6.77 6.92 1.04
C ASP A 76 7.13 6.58 -0.43
N SER A 77 7.58 5.36 -0.67
CA SER A 77 7.74 4.84 -2.04
C SER A 77 6.42 4.98 -2.80
N HIS A 78 6.48 5.40 -4.07
CA HIS A 78 5.35 6.13 -4.69
C HIS A 78 4.03 5.36 -4.77
N VAL A 79 4.04 4.03 -4.91
CA VAL A 79 2.81 3.22 -4.90
C VAL A 79 2.14 3.29 -3.53
N LEU A 80 2.91 3.03 -2.46
CA LEU A 80 2.41 3.02 -1.08
C LEU A 80 1.95 4.41 -0.65
N ARG A 81 2.71 5.45 -1.02
CA ARG A 81 2.31 6.84 -0.78
C ARG A 81 1.01 7.21 -1.46
N LYS A 82 0.85 6.86 -2.74
CA LYS A 82 -0.40 7.11 -3.47
C LYS A 82 -1.56 6.28 -2.93
N ALA A 83 -1.30 5.09 -2.37
CA ALA A 83 -2.32 4.33 -1.66
C ALA A 83 -2.84 5.10 -0.43
N SER A 84 -1.94 5.57 0.45
CA SER A 84 -2.30 6.41 1.63
C SER A 84 -2.97 7.72 1.23
N TRP A 85 -2.52 8.35 0.15
CA TRP A 85 -3.09 9.61 -0.32
C TRP A 85 -4.50 9.48 -0.89
N ARG A 86 -4.91 8.31 -1.37
CA ARG A 86 -6.11 8.19 -2.21
C ARG A 86 -7.13 7.18 -1.68
N LEU A 87 -6.69 6.01 -1.22
CA LEU A 87 -7.60 4.92 -0.85
C LEU A 87 -8.49 5.21 0.37
N PRO A 88 -8.09 6.04 1.36
CA PRO A 88 -9.03 6.45 2.41
C PRO A 88 -10.28 7.15 1.87
N ALA A 89 -10.13 7.98 0.83
CA ALA A 89 -11.25 8.72 0.25
C ALA A 89 -11.97 7.95 -0.87
N LEU A 90 -11.25 7.12 -1.62
CA LEU A 90 -11.80 6.42 -2.78
C LEU A 90 -12.43 5.07 -2.46
N ALA A 91 -12.05 4.46 -1.34
CA ALA A 91 -12.44 3.08 -1.01
C ALA A 91 -12.63 2.83 0.49
N ASP A 92 -12.67 3.88 1.32
CA ASP A 92 -12.78 3.77 2.78
C ASP A 92 -11.74 2.84 3.43
N LEU A 93 -10.54 2.76 2.85
CA LEU A 93 -9.45 1.94 3.37
C LEU A 93 -8.54 2.74 4.30
N ALA A 94 -8.19 2.18 5.45
CA ALA A 94 -7.07 2.69 6.22
C ALA A 94 -5.75 2.17 5.62
N VAL A 95 -4.70 2.99 5.68
CA VAL A 95 -3.36 2.63 5.20
C VAL A 95 -2.36 2.94 6.30
N LEU A 96 -1.77 1.90 6.89
CA LEU A 96 -0.66 1.97 7.82
C LEU A 96 0.63 1.76 7.05
N ARG A 97 1.49 2.78 7.04
CA ARG A 97 2.82 2.72 6.42
C ARG A 97 3.85 3.03 7.47
N PHE A 98 4.97 2.33 7.44
CA PHE A 98 6.04 2.51 8.42
C PHE A 98 7.38 2.18 7.78
N ASN A 99 8.45 2.70 8.36
CA ASN A 99 9.81 2.38 7.97
C ASN A 99 10.29 1.19 8.81
N THR A 100 10.84 0.16 8.17
CA THR A 100 11.55 -0.91 8.87
C THR A 100 12.80 -0.36 9.55
N ARG A 101 13.35 -1.12 10.51
CA ARG A 101 14.54 -0.78 11.29
C ARG A 101 15.67 -0.16 10.44
N GLY A 102 16.25 0.93 10.93
CA GLY A 102 17.32 1.68 10.27
C GLY A 102 16.92 2.46 9.01
N THR A 103 15.67 2.40 8.56
CA THR A 103 15.22 3.13 7.36
C THR A 103 14.90 4.59 7.68
N ALA A 104 15.41 5.50 6.87
CA ALA A 104 15.14 6.94 6.94
C ALA A 104 14.16 7.41 5.87
N SER A 105 13.35 8.40 6.21
CA SER A 105 12.41 9.09 5.32
C SER A 105 12.26 10.56 5.75
N PRO A 106 11.52 11.40 4.99
CA PRO A 106 11.22 12.76 5.43
C PRO A 106 10.55 12.87 6.82
N ARG A 107 9.86 11.81 7.28
CA ARG A 107 9.21 11.74 8.60
C ARG A 107 10.15 11.29 9.73
N GLY A 108 11.43 11.06 9.45
CA GLY A 108 12.42 10.59 10.42
C GLY A 108 12.97 9.21 10.10
N THR A 109 13.71 8.66 11.07
CA THR A 109 14.47 7.41 10.95
C THR A 109 14.02 6.42 12.01
N SER A 110 13.60 5.23 11.57
CA SER A 110 13.33 4.11 12.49
C SER A 110 14.62 3.65 13.16
N GLU A 111 14.55 3.33 14.44
CA GLU A 111 15.71 2.85 15.21
C GLU A 111 16.26 1.51 14.67
N GLY A 112 17.43 1.11 15.16
CA GLY A 112 18.09 -0.14 14.79
C GLY A 112 18.85 -0.05 13.47
N THR A 113 19.04 -1.20 12.80
CA THR A 113 19.80 -1.31 11.56
C THR A 113 19.20 -2.40 10.69
N PHE A 114 19.19 -2.16 9.38
CA PHE A 114 18.77 -3.15 8.38
C PHE A 114 19.56 -4.46 8.55
N ASP A 115 18.83 -5.57 8.67
CA ASP A 115 19.39 -6.89 8.96
C ASP A 115 19.30 -7.85 7.77
N GLY A 116 18.62 -7.43 6.69
CA GLY A 116 18.51 -8.24 5.49
C GLY A 116 17.27 -9.13 5.44
N GLY A 117 16.34 -9.00 6.38
CA GLY A 117 15.03 -9.65 6.35
C GLY A 117 14.71 -10.48 7.58
N ASP A 118 15.71 -10.87 8.38
CA ASP A 118 15.49 -11.76 9.53
C ASP A 118 14.99 -10.99 10.74
N ALA A 119 15.70 -9.95 11.18
CA ALA A 119 15.29 -9.15 12.33
C ALA A 119 14.06 -8.28 12.03
N GLU A 120 13.82 -7.91 10.77
CA GLU A 120 12.60 -7.21 10.33
C GLU A 120 11.31 -7.97 10.65
N ARG A 121 11.37 -9.25 11.06
CA ARG A 121 10.21 -9.98 11.63
C ARG A 121 9.55 -9.23 12.79
N PHE A 122 10.34 -8.59 13.66
CA PHE A 122 9.80 -7.85 14.79
C PHE A 122 9.10 -6.57 14.33
N ASP A 123 9.56 -5.98 13.22
CA ASP A 123 8.96 -4.79 12.61
C ASP A 123 7.60 -5.13 11.99
N VAL A 124 7.53 -6.26 11.26
CA VAL A 124 6.29 -6.77 10.67
C VAL A 124 5.26 -7.06 11.76
N HIS A 125 5.65 -7.78 12.81
CA HIS A 125 4.75 -8.08 13.92
C HIS A 125 4.29 -6.81 14.64
N ALA A 126 5.18 -5.85 14.92
CA ALA A 126 4.81 -4.58 15.54
C ALA A 126 3.77 -3.80 14.72
N ALA A 127 3.85 -3.86 13.39
CA ALA A 127 2.86 -3.21 12.52
C ALA A 127 1.49 -3.89 12.54
N ILE A 128 1.46 -5.22 12.60
CA ILE A 128 0.22 -5.99 12.72
C ILE A 128 -0.40 -5.75 14.11
N GLU A 129 0.40 -5.83 15.16
CA GLU A 129 -0.01 -5.57 16.56
C GLU A 129 -0.51 -4.14 16.73
N PHE A 130 0.15 -3.14 16.13
CA PHE A 130 -0.32 -1.77 16.14
C PHE A 130 -1.73 -1.66 15.54
N ALA A 131 -1.95 -2.29 14.38
CA ALA A 131 -3.26 -2.32 13.74
C ALA A 131 -4.30 -3.11 14.55
N GLU A 132 -3.89 -4.12 15.32
CA GLU A 132 -4.74 -4.81 16.28
C GLU A 132 -5.14 -3.93 17.45
N PHE A 133 -4.18 -3.32 18.12
CA PHE A 133 -4.39 -2.47 19.28
C PHE A 133 -5.29 -1.25 18.97
N HIS A 134 -5.24 -0.75 17.74
CA HIS A 134 -6.06 0.38 17.28
C HIS A 134 -7.40 -0.06 16.64
N ASP A 135 -7.83 -1.31 16.85
CA ASP A 135 -9.09 -1.87 16.34
C ASP A 135 -9.30 -1.71 14.82
N LEU A 136 -8.20 -1.67 14.05
CA LEU A 136 -8.23 -1.49 12.60
C LEU A 136 -8.68 -2.78 11.89
N PRO A 137 -9.85 -2.84 11.25
CA PRO A 137 -10.46 -4.09 10.80
C PRO A 137 -9.78 -4.68 9.55
N ARG A 138 -9.95 -6.00 9.36
CA ARG A 138 -9.68 -6.72 8.10
C ARG A 138 -8.32 -6.36 7.51
N ARG A 139 -7.25 -6.72 8.23
CA ARG A 139 -5.87 -6.31 7.93
C ARG A 139 -5.33 -7.10 6.75
N TRP A 140 -4.81 -6.41 5.74
CA TRP A 140 -4.12 -7.01 4.60
C TRP A 140 -2.70 -6.51 4.55
N LEU A 141 -1.74 -7.40 4.32
CA LEU A 141 -0.37 -7.01 4.07
C LEU A 141 -0.22 -6.58 2.61
N VAL A 142 0.45 -5.46 2.36
CA VAL A 142 0.80 -5.01 1.01
C VAL A 142 2.30 -4.82 0.94
N GLY A 143 3.00 -5.81 0.40
CA GLY A 143 4.44 -5.78 0.25
C GLY A 143 4.86 -5.34 -1.15
N TRP A 144 5.97 -4.61 -1.27
CA TRP A 144 6.59 -4.32 -2.55
C TRP A 144 8.08 -4.69 -2.55
N SER A 145 8.52 -5.47 -3.55
CA SER A 145 9.90 -5.93 -3.68
C SER A 145 10.35 -6.63 -2.40
N PHE A 146 11.38 -6.13 -1.70
CA PHE A 146 11.79 -6.61 -0.38
C PHE A 146 10.61 -6.81 0.60
N GLY A 147 9.65 -5.89 0.64
CA GLY A 147 8.49 -6.00 1.51
C GLY A 147 7.58 -7.19 1.20
N THR A 148 7.60 -7.72 -0.03
CA THR A 148 6.87 -8.96 -0.36
C THR A 148 7.46 -10.18 0.33
N GLU A 149 8.79 -10.19 0.48
CA GLU A 149 9.50 -11.28 1.13
C GLU A 149 9.26 -11.22 2.62
N LEU A 150 9.26 -10.02 3.22
CA LEU A 150 8.86 -9.82 4.61
C LEU A 150 7.42 -10.31 4.87
N ALA A 151 6.49 -10.03 3.95
CA ALA A 151 5.12 -10.54 4.06
C ALA A 151 5.11 -12.07 4.09
N LEU A 152 5.78 -12.73 3.14
CA LEU A 152 5.81 -14.20 3.06
C LEU A 152 6.46 -14.84 4.30
N MET A 153 7.61 -14.31 4.72
CA MET A 153 8.40 -14.87 5.82
C MET A 153 7.71 -14.65 7.18
N HIS A 154 7.18 -13.44 7.42
CA HIS A 154 6.80 -12.99 8.78
C HIS A 154 5.35 -12.52 8.91
N GLY A 155 4.58 -12.54 7.83
CA GLY A 155 3.21 -12.03 7.80
C GLY A 155 2.12 -13.03 8.17
N ARG A 156 2.47 -14.26 8.59
CA ARG A 156 1.54 -15.37 8.85
C ARG A 156 0.85 -15.23 10.22
N ASP A 157 0.21 -14.09 10.44
CA ASP A 157 -0.51 -13.75 11.66
C ASP A 157 -2.02 -14.03 11.51
N PRO A 158 -2.68 -14.75 12.44
CA PRO A 158 -4.12 -15.06 12.35
C PRO A 158 -5.04 -13.84 12.16
N GLY A 159 -4.62 -12.66 12.62
CA GLY A 159 -5.33 -11.38 12.51
C GLY A 159 -5.30 -10.74 11.12
N ILE A 160 -4.53 -11.28 10.17
CA ILE A 160 -4.55 -10.85 8.77
C ILE A 160 -5.56 -11.64 7.92
N GLU A 161 -6.11 -10.99 6.91
CA GLU A 161 -7.06 -11.56 5.94
C GLU A 161 -6.35 -12.11 4.70
N GLY A 162 -5.15 -11.63 4.40
CA GLY A 162 -4.35 -12.05 3.25
C GLY A 162 -3.20 -11.09 2.96
N ALA A 163 -2.49 -11.34 1.87
CA ALA A 163 -1.40 -10.48 1.42
C ALA A 163 -1.47 -10.19 -0.09
N ILE A 164 -0.99 -9.01 -0.47
CA ILE A 164 -0.81 -8.55 -1.84
C ILE A 164 0.68 -8.27 -2.04
N LEU A 165 1.30 -8.97 -2.99
CA LEU A 165 2.71 -8.88 -3.29
C LEU A 165 2.91 -8.12 -4.60
N LEU A 166 3.64 -7.02 -4.55
CA LEU A 166 4.01 -6.23 -5.72
C LEU A 166 5.46 -6.53 -6.11
N SER A 167 5.68 -7.04 -7.33
CA SER A 167 7.02 -7.36 -7.86
C SER A 167 7.89 -8.22 -6.92
N PRO A 168 7.46 -9.44 -6.53
CA PRO A 168 8.21 -10.25 -5.57
C PRO A 168 9.49 -10.84 -6.18
N PRO A 169 10.69 -10.48 -5.68
CA PRO A 169 11.94 -10.97 -6.27
C PRO A 169 12.30 -12.39 -5.81
N LEU A 170 11.78 -12.85 -4.67
CA LEU A 170 12.06 -14.18 -4.08
C LEU A 170 13.57 -14.47 -3.92
N HIS A 171 14.33 -13.48 -3.45
CA HIS A 171 15.77 -13.61 -3.16
C HIS A 171 16.06 -14.18 -1.75
N ARG A 172 15.15 -13.95 -0.81
CA ARG A 172 15.20 -14.31 0.62
C ARG A 172 14.12 -15.32 0.95
N ALA A 173 12.89 -15.04 0.52
CA ALA A 173 11.78 -15.95 0.74
C ALA A 173 12.03 -17.26 -0.03
N THR A 174 11.92 -18.37 0.67
CA THR A 174 12.23 -19.71 0.17
C THR A 174 10.97 -20.49 -0.19
N ASP A 175 11.15 -21.67 -0.79
CA ASP A 175 10.05 -22.60 -1.01
C ASP A 175 9.34 -22.99 0.31
N ALA A 176 10.06 -23.02 1.43
CA ALA A 176 9.48 -23.30 2.74
C ALA A 176 8.53 -22.19 3.21
N ASP A 177 8.82 -20.93 2.89
CA ASP A 177 7.95 -19.80 3.22
C ASP A 177 6.65 -19.85 2.39
N LEU A 178 6.76 -20.23 1.11
CA LEU A 178 5.61 -20.46 0.25
C LEU A 178 4.75 -21.62 0.76
N ASP A 179 5.36 -22.76 1.09
CA ASP A 179 4.65 -23.91 1.65
C ASP A 179 3.97 -23.57 2.97
N ALA A 180 4.62 -22.77 3.81
CA ALA A 180 4.05 -22.35 5.07
C ALA A 180 2.91 -21.33 4.89
N TRP A 181 2.95 -20.50 3.85
CA TRP A 181 1.81 -19.66 3.47
C TRP A 181 0.63 -20.50 2.95
N ASP A 182 0.88 -21.55 2.15
CA ASP A 182 -0.17 -22.48 1.74
C ASP A 182 -0.84 -23.16 2.94
N ALA A 183 -0.03 -23.63 3.90
CA ALA A 183 -0.52 -24.24 5.13
C ALA A 183 -1.31 -23.24 6.00
N PHE A 184 -0.92 -21.96 5.98
CA PHE A 184 -1.63 -20.88 6.65
C PHE A 184 -3.00 -20.60 6.02
N GLY A 185 -3.15 -20.84 4.71
CA GLY A 185 -4.45 -20.92 4.03
C GLY A 185 -5.13 -19.57 3.75
N LYS A 186 -4.43 -18.45 3.96
CA LYS A 186 -4.94 -17.11 3.63
C LYS A 186 -4.67 -16.75 2.16
N PRO A 187 -5.58 -15.97 1.52
CA PRO A 187 -5.38 -15.45 0.17
C PRO A 187 -4.01 -14.79 -0.05
N LEU A 188 -3.44 -15.03 -1.24
CA LEU A 188 -2.18 -14.43 -1.67
C LEU A 188 -2.33 -13.89 -3.09
N VAL A 189 -2.31 -12.57 -3.25
CA VAL A 189 -2.42 -11.94 -4.57
C VAL A 189 -1.03 -11.49 -5.00
N VAL A 190 -0.61 -11.82 -6.20
CA VAL A 190 0.76 -11.60 -6.67
C VAL A 190 0.74 -10.81 -7.98
N LEU A 191 1.03 -9.52 -7.89
CA LEU A 191 1.14 -8.62 -9.04
C LEU A 191 2.56 -8.63 -9.57
N VAL A 192 2.70 -9.06 -10.82
CA VAL A 192 3.99 -9.28 -11.47
C VAL A 192 4.07 -8.42 -12.73
N PRO A 193 4.99 -7.44 -12.80
CA PRO A 193 5.19 -6.67 -14.02
C PRO A 193 5.65 -7.57 -15.17
N GLU A 194 5.14 -7.34 -16.38
CA GLU A 194 5.57 -8.08 -17.58
C GLU A 194 7.08 -7.96 -17.82
N LEU A 195 7.60 -6.76 -17.61
CA LEU A 195 9.00 -6.39 -17.88
C LEU A 195 9.81 -6.32 -16.58
N ASP A 196 9.50 -7.16 -15.59
CA ASP A 196 10.30 -7.30 -14.38
C ASP A 196 11.65 -7.98 -14.71
N ASP A 197 12.70 -7.49 -14.05
CA ASP A 197 14.08 -7.99 -14.23
C ASP A 197 14.40 -9.18 -13.32
N TYR A 198 13.62 -9.41 -12.25
CA TYR A 198 13.84 -10.45 -11.26
C TYR A 198 12.90 -11.63 -11.42
N LEU A 199 11.59 -11.38 -11.59
CA LEU A 199 10.59 -12.43 -11.70
C LEU A 199 9.48 -12.04 -12.68
N ARG A 200 9.37 -12.76 -13.79
CA ARG A 200 8.34 -12.53 -14.81
C ARG A 200 7.08 -13.37 -14.60
N PRO A 201 5.92 -12.99 -15.18
CA PRO A 201 4.63 -13.62 -14.88
C PRO A 201 4.60 -15.15 -15.05
N GLU A 202 5.23 -15.70 -16.10
CA GLU A 202 5.30 -17.15 -16.30
C GLU A 202 6.08 -17.85 -15.18
N GLN A 203 7.25 -17.30 -14.81
CA GLN A 203 8.08 -17.82 -13.73
C GLN A 203 7.34 -17.70 -12.39
N ALA A 204 6.68 -16.57 -12.14
CA ALA A 204 5.87 -16.37 -10.94
C ALA A 204 4.74 -17.39 -10.84
N ARG A 205 4.01 -17.68 -11.93
CA ARG A 205 2.99 -18.74 -11.94
C ARG A 205 3.56 -20.09 -11.51
N ALA A 206 4.75 -20.45 -12.01
CA ALA A 206 5.40 -21.69 -11.60
C ALA A 206 5.84 -21.69 -10.13
N ARG A 207 6.42 -20.60 -9.63
CA ARG A 207 6.88 -20.46 -8.24
C ARG A 207 5.71 -20.47 -7.25
N PHE A 208 4.67 -19.68 -7.51
CA PHE A 208 3.51 -19.53 -6.63
C PHE A 208 2.48 -20.65 -6.76
N ALA A 209 2.64 -21.59 -7.70
CA ALA A 209 1.81 -22.81 -7.77
C ALA A 209 1.90 -23.67 -6.49
N ARG A 210 2.91 -23.44 -5.65
CA ARG A 210 3.04 -24.04 -4.30
C ARG A 210 1.93 -23.59 -3.34
N VAL A 211 1.32 -22.42 -3.58
CA VAL A 211 0.27 -21.83 -2.75
C VAL A 211 -1.06 -21.97 -3.49
N ARG A 212 -1.94 -22.85 -3.01
CA ARG A 212 -3.25 -23.16 -3.64
C ARG A 212 -4.18 -21.95 -3.70
N HIS A 213 -4.01 -21.02 -2.78
CA HIS A 213 -4.79 -19.79 -2.69
C HIS A 213 -4.07 -18.58 -3.30
N ALA A 214 -3.01 -18.80 -4.08
CA ALA A 214 -2.32 -17.74 -4.78
C ALA A 214 -2.97 -17.40 -6.12
N GLU A 215 -3.15 -16.12 -6.37
CA GLU A 215 -3.53 -15.56 -7.67
C GLU A 215 -2.37 -14.76 -8.24
N VAL A 216 -1.86 -15.18 -9.40
CA VAL A 216 -0.76 -14.47 -10.09
C VAL A 216 -1.31 -13.64 -11.24
N ILE A 217 -1.14 -12.32 -11.14
CA ILE A 217 -1.61 -11.31 -12.07
C ILE A 217 -0.42 -10.69 -12.78
N GLY A 218 -0.24 -11.03 -14.06
CA GLY A 218 0.71 -10.35 -14.93
C GLY A 218 0.18 -8.96 -15.31
N VAL A 219 1.04 -7.94 -15.31
CA VAL A 219 0.67 -6.58 -15.72
C VAL A 219 1.50 -6.12 -16.90
N ASP A 220 0.84 -6.02 -18.05
CA ASP A 220 1.44 -5.64 -19.34
C ASP A 220 2.05 -4.23 -19.31
N GLY A 221 3.22 -4.10 -19.92
CA GLY A 221 3.98 -2.85 -20.02
C GLY A 221 4.55 -2.31 -18.71
N ALA A 222 4.25 -2.93 -17.57
CA ALA A 222 4.79 -2.53 -16.27
C ALA A 222 6.22 -3.06 -16.07
N LYS A 223 7.00 -2.33 -15.28
CA LYS A 223 8.34 -2.70 -14.80
C LYS A 223 8.34 -2.83 -13.28
N HIS A 224 9.44 -3.36 -12.74
CA HIS A 224 9.63 -3.61 -11.30
C HIS A 224 9.17 -2.47 -10.39
N LEU A 225 9.43 -1.23 -10.81
CA LEU A 225 9.16 -0.05 -10.02
C LEU A 225 7.76 0.54 -10.17
N TRP A 226 6.85 -0.02 -11.00
CA TRP A 226 5.48 0.51 -11.17
C TRP A 226 5.43 2.03 -11.47
N VAL A 227 6.37 2.54 -12.28
CA VAL A 227 6.46 3.96 -12.57
C VAL A 227 5.34 4.39 -13.52
N GLY A 228 4.74 5.53 -13.22
CA GLY A 228 3.67 6.13 -14.04
C GLY A 228 2.28 5.92 -13.46
N GLU A 229 1.39 6.88 -13.73
CA GLU A 229 0.02 6.85 -13.22
C GLU A 229 -0.79 5.63 -13.69
N PRO A 230 -0.67 5.12 -14.93
CA PRO A 230 -1.36 3.90 -15.34
C PRO A 230 -0.97 2.68 -14.50
N ALA A 231 0.33 2.51 -14.23
CA ALA A 231 0.84 1.40 -13.41
C ALA A 231 0.33 1.51 -11.96
N VAL A 232 0.37 2.71 -11.37
CA VAL A 232 -0.16 2.92 -10.01
C VAL A 232 -1.66 2.66 -9.96
N ARG A 233 -2.46 3.20 -10.90
CA ARG A 233 -3.91 2.97 -10.94
C ARG A 233 -4.22 1.49 -11.04
N ARG A 234 -3.52 0.77 -11.92
CA ARG A 234 -3.65 -0.68 -12.04
C ARG A 234 -3.39 -1.40 -10.71
N VAL A 235 -2.32 -1.04 -10.00
CA VAL A 235 -2.02 -1.62 -8.68
C VAL A 235 -3.10 -1.27 -7.65
N LEU A 236 -3.56 -0.01 -7.59
CA LEU A 236 -4.59 0.40 -6.63
C LEU A 236 -5.94 -0.26 -6.89
N ASP A 237 -6.33 -0.42 -8.16
CA ASP A 237 -7.55 -1.12 -8.56
C ASP A 237 -7.49 -2.59 -8.11
N GLU A 238 -6.35 -3.26 -8.32
CA GLU A 238 -6.16 -4.64 -7.88
C GLU A 238 -6.15 -4.77 -6.35
N ILE A 239 -5.52 -3.84 -5.63
CA ILE A 239 -5.57 -3.79 -4.16
C ILE A 239 -7.03 -3.70 -3.70
N VAL A 240 -7.80 -2.74 -4.23
CA VAL A 240 -9.19 -2.53 -3.80
C VAL A 240 -10.08 -3.71 -4.19
N GLY A 241 -9.93 -4.27 -5.40
CA GLY A 241 -10.75 -5.39 -5.87
C GLY A 241 -10.63 -6.65 -5.00
N HIS A 242 -9.44 -6.90 -4.45
CA HIS A 242 -9.19 -8.06 -3.60
C HIS A 242 -9.54 -7.80 -2.13
N VAL A 243 -9.25 -6.60 -1.63
CA VAL A 243 -9.50 -6.24 -0.22
C VAL A 243 -10.99 -5.99 0.04
N LEU A 244 -11.67 -5.36 -0.93
CA LEU A 244 -13.09 -5.02 -0.89
C LEU A 244 -13.83 -5.60 -2.12
N PRO A 245 -14.06 -6.92 -2.17
CA PRO A 245 -14.81 -7.53 -3.27
C PRO A 245 -16.19 -6.86 -3.45
N GLY A 246 -16.50 -6.46 -4.67
CA GLY A 246 -17.74 -5.75 -5.01
C GLY A 246 -17.65 -4.22 -4.98
N HIS A 247 -16.52 -3.64 -4.56
CA HIS A 247 -16.26 -2.22 -4.73
C HIS A 247 -16.26 -1.86 -6.24
N PRO A 248 -16.91 -0.76 -6.66
CA PRO A 248 -16.87 -0.32 -8.05
C PRO A 248 -15.44 -0.10 -8.55
N LEU A 249 -15.09 -0.73 -9.67
CA LEU A 249 -13.81 -0.57 -10.35
C LEU A 249 -14.02 -0.26 -11.84
N PRO A 250 -13.11 0.46 -12.51
CA PRO A 250 -11.87 1.04 -11.96
C PRO A 250 -12.15 2.18 -10.98
N LEU A 251 -11.19 2.47 -10.10
CA LEU A 251 -11.30 3.59 -9.16
C LEU A 251 -11.53 4.91 -9.92
N PRO A 252 -12.28 5.87 -9.34
CA PRO A 252 -12.53 7.15 -9.97
C PRO A 252 -11.23 7.88 -10.34
N THR A 253 -11.22 8.51 -11.52
CA THR A 253 -10.11 9.36 -11.98
C THR A 253 -10.32 10.84 -11.68
N HIS A 254 -11.50 11.20 -11.17
CA HIS A 254 -11.88 12.56 -10.80
C HIS A 254 -12.46 12.53 -9.38
N TRP A 255 -12.17 13.58 -8.61
CA TRP A 255 -12.66 13.77 -7.25
C TRP A 255 -13.59 14.97 -7.18
N SER A 256 -14.83 14.78 -6.74
CA SER A 256 -15.83 15.85 -6.64
C SER A 256 -15.72 16.69 -5.36
N GLY A 257 -14.91 16.27 -4.39
CA GLY A 257 -14.67 17.01 -3.14
C GLY A 257 -13.47 17.95 -3.23
N THR A 258 -13.15 18.60 -2.10
CA THR A 258 -11.92 19.39 -1.95
C THR A 258 -10.70 18.46 -1.96
N VAL A 259 -9.61 18.92 -2.60
CA VAL A 259 -8.30 18.26 -2.62
C VAL A 259 -7.37 19.07 -1.72
N THR A 260 -6.56 18.40 -0.91
CA THR A 260 -5.54 19.06 -0.07
C THR A 260 -4.26 19.24 -0.88
N ASP A 261 -3.62 20.41 -0.79
CA ASP A 261 -2.35 20.69 -1.49
C ASP A 261 -1.18 20.01 -0.75
N PRO A 262 -0.26 19.29 -1.41
CA PRO A 262 0.85 18.60 -0.73
C PRO A 262 1.80 19.54 0.03
N ALA A 263 1.77 20.85 -0.26
CA ALA A 263 2.64 21.84 0.36
C ALA A 263 2.23 22.25 1.79
N GLU A 264 1.00 21.96 2.21
CA GLU A 264 0.53 22.21 3.58
C GLU A 264 1.06 21.18 4.59
N GLU A 265 1.77 20.13 4.12
CA GLU A 265 2.30 19.02 4.94
C GLU A 265 3.68 19.32 5.57
N SER A 266 4.28 20.48 5.30
CA SER A 266 5.61 20.87 5.79
C SER A 266 5.60 22.04 6.79
N ALA A 267 4.47 22.29 7.45
CA ALA A 267 4.31 23.31 8.49
C ALA A 267 3.95 22.70 9.85
#